data_AF-A0A2V9D2M7-F1
#
_entry.id   AF-A0A2V9D2M7-F1
#
_cell.length_a   1.000
_cell.length_b   1.000
_cell.length_c   1.000
_cell.angle_alpha   90.00
_cell.angle_beta   90.00
_cell.angle_gamma   90.00
#
_symmetry.space_group_name_H-M   'P 1'
#
loop_
_entity.id
_entity.type
_entity.pdbx_description
1 polymer ?
#
loop_
_entity_poly.entity_id
_entity_poly.type
_entity_poly.pdbx_seq_one_letter_code
_entity_poly.pdbx_strand_id
1 'polypeptide(L)'
;TGGYIAGRDGIEQAYKKGRGSFIMRAKASIEQVGKDRENIVITEIPYQVNKARLVERIAELVQTKKIEGISDVRDESDREGMRVVVEVKRGEEAQLVLNHLYKLTQMQESFGMILLAITGGQPREMGLLELLRLFLEHRREV
;
A
#
# COMPACT_ATOMS: atom_id res chain seq x y z
N THR A 1 6.58 7.18 0.23
CA THR A 1 5.50 6.17 0.26
C THR A 1 6.03 4.96 0.98
N GLY A 2 5.61 4.77 2.22
CA GLY A 2 6.00 3.63 3.06
C GLY A 2 4.94 2.52 2.99
N GLY A 3 4.29 2.25 4.11
CA GLY A 3 3.30 1.19 4.29
C GLY A 3 3.91 -0.08 4.88
N TYR A 4 3.07 -1.09 5.06
CA TYR A 4 3.46 -2.40 5.56
C TYR A 4 3.46 -3.43 4.44
N ILE A 5 4.46 -4.30 4.44
CA ILE A 5 4.39 -5.55 3.68
C ILE A 5 3.80 -6.63 4.58
N ALA A 6 2.64 -7.13 4.19
CA ALA A 6 1.94 -8.21 4.87
C ALA A 6 2.30 -9.55 4.21
N GLY A 7 3.18 -10.31 4.87
CA GLY A 7 3.67 -11.60 4.41
C GLY A 7 5.01 -11.51 3.68
N ARG A 8 5.88 -12.51 3.88
CA ARG A 8 7.27 -12.52 3.34
C ARG A 8 7.50 -13.59 2.28
N ASP A 9 6.64 -14.59 2.19
CA ASP A 9 6.83 -15.74 1.30
C ASP A 9 6.94 -15.33 -0.17
N GLY A 10 6.14 -14.34 -0.60
CA GLY A 10 6.20 -13.77 -1.94
C GLY A 10 7.53 -13.08 -2.25
N ILE A 11 8.14 -12.44 -1.25
CA ILE A 11 9.45 -11.80 -1.37
C ILE A 11 10.54 -12.86 -1.55
N GLU A 12 10.49 -13.91 -0.72
CA GLU A 12 11.45 -15.01 -0.80
C GLU A 12 11.36 -15.74 -2.15
N GLN A 13 10.15 -15.99 -2.65
CA GLN A 13 9.95 -16.54 -3.99
C GLN A 13 10.52 -15.63 -5.08
N ALA A 14 10.27 -14.32 -5.00
CA ALA A 14 10.81 -13.36 -5.94
C ALA A 14 12.34 -13.37 -5.95
N TYR A 15 12.98 -13.42 -4.78
CA TYR A 15 14.43 -13.48 -4.68
C TYR A 15 15.03 -14.80 -5.17
N LYS A 16 14.32 -15.92 -5.02
CA LYS A 16 14.81 -17.23 -5.49
C LYS A 16 14.58 -17.44 -6.98
N LYS A 17 13.39 -17.13 -7.49
CA LYS A 17 12.94 -17.50 -8.84
C LYS A 17 12.91 -16.35 -9.83
N GLY A 18 12.98 -15.12 -9.34
CA GLY A 18 12.82 -13.91 -10.14
C GLY A 18 11.40 -13.38 -10.20
N ARG A 19 10.41 -14.08 -9.65
CA ARG A 19 9.03 -13.59 -9.53
C ARG A 19 8.36 -13.98 -8.23
N GLY A 20 7.48 -13.11 -7.75
CA GLY A 20 6.64 -13.36 -6.59
C GLY A 20 5.63 -12.24 -6.39
N SER A 21 4.70 -12.42 -5.46
CA SER A 21 3.74 -11.37 -5.11
C SER A 21 3.50 -11.32 -3.61
N PHE A 22 3.37 -10.13 -3.06
CA PHE A 22 3.12 -9.91 -1.64
C PHE A 22 2.11 -8.78 -1.45
N ILE A 23 1.43 -8.78 -0.30
CA ILE A 23 0.44 -7.75 0.01
C ILE A 23 1.15 -6.53 0.58
N MET A 24 0.85 -5.35 0.05
CA MET A 24 1.19 -4.07 0.66
C MET A 24 -0.05 -3.45 1.28
N ARG A 25 0.12 -2.81 2.44
CA ARG A 25 -0.97 -2.22 3.22
C ARG A 25 -0.61 -0.81 3.68
N ALA A 26 -1.56 0.10 3.61
CA ALA A 26 -1.47 1.46 4.14
C ALA A 26 -1.31 1.44 5.66
N LYS A 27 -0.50 2.36 6.18
CA LYS A 27 -0.37 2.58 7.63
C LYS A 27 -1.49 3.51 8.07
N ALA A 28 -2.37 2.98 8.89
CA ALA A 28 -3.49 3.72 9.45
C ALA A 28 -3.60 3.47 10.96
N SER A 29 -4.03 4.48 11.70
CA SER A 29 -4.32 4.42 13.13
C SER A 29 -5.73 4.95 13.40
N ILE A 30 -6.36 4.46 14.46
CA ILE A 30 -7.63 4.98 14.94
C ILE A 30 -7.31 6.01 16.03
N GLU A 31 -7.75 7.25 15.83
CA GLU A 31 -7.60 8.36 16.76
C GLU A 31 -8.96 8.71 17.36
N GLN A 32 -9.05 8.81 18.68
CA GLN A 32 -10.29 9.18 19.36
C GLN A 32 -10.45 10.71 19.36
N VAL A 33 -11.59 11.21 18.89
CA VAL A 33 -11.89 12.64 18.79
C VAL A 33 -13.07 12.97 19.69
N GLY A 34 -12.76 13.52 20.87
CA GLY A 34 -13.77 13.76 21.91
C GLY A 34 -14.23 12.47 22.58
N LYS A 35 -15.46 12.44 23.10
CA LYS A 35 -15.98 11.30 23.87
C LYS A 35 -16.50 10.14 23.01
N ASP A 36 -17.14 10.43 21.87
CA ASP A 36 -17.96 9.46 21.14
C ASP A 36 -17.67 9.41 19.62
N ARG A 37 -16.53 9.95 19.17
CA ARG A 37 -16.13 9.89 17.75
C ARG A 37 -14.72 9.35 17.62
N GLU A 38 -14.53 8.63 16.53
CA GLU A 38 -13.25 8.06 16.13
C GLU A 38 -12.93 8.49 14.71
N ASN A 39 -11.66 8.70 14.43
CA ASN A 39 -11.15 9.01 13.12
C ASN A 39 -10.14 7.94 12.72
N ILE A 40 -10.19 7.52 11.46
CA ILE A 40 -9.15 6.69 10.87
C ILE A 40 -8.16 7.63 10.18
N VAL A 41 -6.92 7.61 10.63
CA VAL A 41 -5.85 8.48 10.13
C VAL A 41 -4.84 7.65 9.36
N ILE A 42 -4.76 7.91 8.05
CA ILE A 42 -3.86 7.24 7.12
C ILE A 42 -2.61 8.10 6.97
N THR A 43 -1.46 7.54 7.32
CA THR A 43 -0.16 8.24 7.32
C THR A 43 0.74 7.81 6.17
N GLU A 44 0.57 6.59 5.67
CA GLU A 44 1.36 6.05 4.56
C GLU A 44 0.48 5.16 3.66
N ILE A 45 0.70 5.20 2.35
CA ILE A 45 0.00 4.36 1.36
C ILE A 45 0.97 3.44 0.62
N PRO A 46 0.47 2.32 0.05
CA PRO A 46 1.29 1.40 -0.73
C PRO A 46 2.02 2.08 -1.90
N TYR A 47 3.13 1.47 -2.32
CA TYR A 47 3.88 1.93 -3.48
C TYR A 47 3.01 1.95 -4.74
N GLN A 48 3.22 2.94 -5.62
CA GLN A 48 2.44 3.20 -6.85
C GLN A 48 0.96 3.55 -6.66
N VAL A 49 0.47 3.68 -5.43
CA VAL A 49 -0.88 4.19 -5.17
C VAL A 49 -0.89 5.72 -5.24
N ASN A 50 -1.85 6.27 -5.97
CA ASN A 50 -2.04 7.71 -6.04
C ASN A 50 -2.98 8.16 -4.90
N LYS A 51 -2.52 9.10 -4.07
CA LYS A 51 -3.28 9.64 -2.93
C LYS A 51 -4.63 10.23 -3.34
N ALA A 52 -4.65 11.11 -4.34
CA ALA A 52 -5.88 11.79 -4.76
C ALA A 52 -6.92 10.79 -5.25
N ARG A 53 -6.50 9.81 -6.07
CA ARG A 53 -7.38 8.72 -6.51
C ARG A 53 -7.88 7.85 -5.37
N LEU A 54 -7.05 7.62 -4.34
CA LEU A 54 -7.48 6.87 -3.16
C LEU A 54 -8.59 7.62 -2.42
N VAL A 55 -8.42 8.93 -2.19
CA VAL A 55 -9.42 9.78 -1.53
C VAL A 55 -10.72 9.83 -2.34
N GLU A 56 -10.63 10.05 -3.65
CA GLU A 56 -11.78 10.01 -4.57
C GLU A 56 -12.52 8.67 -4.50
N ARG A 57 -11.76 7.56 -4.49
CA ARG A 57 -12.34 6.22 -4.39
C ARG A 57 -13.06 6.00 -3.07
N ILE A 58 -12.52 6.49 -1.95
CA ILE A 58 -13.20 6.40 -0.66
C ILE A 58 -14.51 7.19 -0.71
N ALA A 59 -14.49 8.43 -1.21
CA ALA A 59 -15.69 9.25 -1.35
C ALA A 59 -16.76 8.59 -2.23
N GLU A 60 -16.36 7.97 -3.35
CA GLU A 60 -17.26 7.20 -4.22
C GLU A 60 -17.90 6.01 -3.48
N LEU A 61 -17.12 5.25 -2.70
CA LEU A 61 -17.63 4.10 -1.94
C LEU A 61 -18.63 4.51 -0.85
N VAL A 62 -18.45 5.70 -0.28
CA VAL A 62 -19.39 6.29 0.69
C VAL A 62 -20.68 6.74 -0.01
N GLN A 63 -20.58 7.45 -1.13
CA GLN A 63 -21.75 7.91 -1.91
C GLN A 63 -22.58 6.74 -2.44
N THR A 64 -21.93 5.68 -2.89
CA THR A 64 -22.60 4.46 -3.40
C THR A 64 -23.08 3.52 -2.29
N LYS A 65 -22.91 3.89 -1.01
CA LYS A 65 -23.24 3.09 0.17
C LYS A 65 -22.60 1.70 0.19
N LYS A 66 -21.45 1.54 -0.49
CA LYS A 66 -20.63 0.33 -0.39
C LYS A 66 -19.84 0.28 0.92
N ILE A 67 -19.49 1.46 1.45
CA ILE A 67 -18.97 1.61 2.79
C ILE A 67 -19.91 2.57 3.53
N GLU A 68 -20.48 2.07 4.62
CA GLU A 68 -21.27 2.89 5.54
C GLU A 68 -20.41 3.30 6.74
N GLY A 69 -20.94 4.21 7.55
CA GLY A 69 -20.26 4.67 8.77
C GLY A 69 -19.15 5.71 8.60
N ILE A 70 -18.87 6.19 7.38
CA ILE A 70 -17.99 7.35 7.16
C ILE A 70 -18.82 8.63 7.08
N SER A 71 -18.48 9.66 7.87
CA SER A 71 -19.12 10.98 7.80
C SER A 71 -18.44 11.90 6.79
N ASP A 72 -17.11 11.91 6.76
CA ASP A 72 -16.32 12.80 5.90
C ASP A 72 -14.93 12.22 5.62
N VAL A 73 -14.29 12.67 4.54
CA VAL A 73 -12.91 12.32 4.19
C VAL A 73 -12.15 13.59 3.85
N ARG A 74 -11.08 13.86 4.59
CA ARG A 74 -10.25 15.06 4.43
C ARG A 74 -8.80 14.71 4.18
N ASP A 75 -8.19 15.41 3.23
CA ASP A 75 -6.75 15.37 3.00
C ASP A 75 -6.10 16.53 3.78
N GLU A 76 -5.46 16.20 4.89
CA GLU A 76 -4.74 17.13 5.77
C GLU A 76 -3.22 16.99 5.57
N SER A 77 -2.79 16.48 4.42
CA SER A 77 -1.36 16.35 4.09
C SER A 77 -0.71 17.71 3.84
N ASP A 78 0.52 17.87 4.30
CA ASP A 78 1.33 19.06 4.10
C ASP A 78 2.68 18.72 3.44
N ARG A 79 3.68 19.62 3.58
CA ARG A 79 5.02 19.38 3.05
C ARG A 79 5.85 18.40 3.89
N GLU A 80 5.48 18.18 5.14
CA GLU A 80 6.21 17.35 6.10
C GLU A 80 5.70 15.90 6.14
N GLY A 81 4.43 15.68 5.79
CA GLY A 81 3.85 14.34 5.82
C GLY A 81 2.50 14.18 5.13
N MET A 82 2.18 12.92 4.85
CA MET A 82 0.87 12.53 4.38
C MET A 82 -0.04 12.30 5.59
N ARG A 83 -1.23 12.90 5.58
CA ARG A 83 -2.28 12.66 6.58
C ARG A 83 -3.65 12.74 5.93
N VAL A 84 -4.29 11.59 5.73
CA VAL A 84 -5.67 11.52 5.27
C VAL A 84 -6.55 11.08 6.42
N VAL A 85 -7.55 11.89 6.74
CA VAL A 85 -8.48 11.68 7.85
C VAL A 85 -9.80 11.19 7.30
N VAL A 86 -10.25 10.04 7.77
CA VAL A 86 -11.59 9.52 7.52
C VAL A 86 -12.36 9.62 8.84
N GLU A 87 -13.36 10.49 8.89
CA GLU A 87 -14.20 10.65 10.07
C GLU A 87 -15.26 9.54 10.11
N VAL A 88 -15.38 8.88 11.26
CA VAL A 88 -16.37 7.82 11.48
C VAL A 88 -17.62 8.41 12.13
N LYS A 89 -18.79 7.99 11.67
CA LYS A 89 -20.09 8.39 12.24
C LYS A 89 -20.20 7.90 13.68
N ARG A 90 -20.90 8.68 14.51
CA ARG A 90 -21.16 8.31 15.91
C ARG A 90 -21.91 6.97 15.98
N GLY A 91 -21.41 6.05 16.80
CA GLY A 91 -22.00 4.73 17.01
C GLY A 91 -21.51 3.64 16.05
N GLU A 92 -20.67 4.00 15.07
CA GLU A 92 -20.04 3.05 14.16
C GLU A 92 -18.65 2.66 14.68
N GLU A 93 -18.25 1.42 14.43
CA GLU A 93 -16.96 0.91 14.88
C GLU A 93 -15.86 1.23 13.86
N ALA A 94 -14.89 2.07 14.23
CA ALA A 94 -13.83 2.49 13.31
C ALA A 94 -12.99 1.31 12.79
N GLN A 95 -12.82 0.26 13.60
CA GLN A 95 -12.08 -0.94 13.20
C GLN A 95 -12.77 -1.68 12.04
N LEU A 96 -14.11 -1.73 12.03
CA LEU A 96 -14.90 -2.35 10.97
C LEU A 96 -14.81 -1.53 9.67
N VAL A 97 -14.95 -0.20 9.78
CA VAL A 97 -14.78 0.72 8.65
C VAL A 97 -13.37 0.61 8.06
N LEU A 98 -12.33 0.56 8.90
CA LEU A 98 -10.94 0.37 8.46
C LEU A 98 -10.74 -0.94 7.69
N ASN A 99 -11.34 -2.04 8.16
CA ASN A 99 -11.29 -3.32 7.47
C ASN A 99 -11.98 -3.27 6.10
N HIS A 100 -13.12 -2.57 5.99
CA HIS A 100 -13.78 -2.33 4.71
C HIS A 100 -12.93 -1.49 3.77
N LEU A 101 -12.28 -0.44 4.27
CA LEU A 101 -11.37 0.39 3.51
C LEU A 101 -10.21 -0.45 2.94
N TYR A 102 -9.58 -1.30 3.75
CA TYR A 102 -8.55 -2.23 3.25
C TYR A 102 -9.07 -3.18 2.17
N LYS A 103 -10.31 -3.66 2.28
CA LYS A 103 -10.86 -4.63 1.34
C LYS A 103 -11.30 -4.01 0.01
N LEU A 104 -11.79 -2.77 0.03
CA LEU A 104 -12.49 -2.15 -1.11
C LEU A 104 -11.70 -1.03 -1.80
N THR A 105 -10.53 -0.67 -1.27
CA THR A 105 -9.68 0.40 -1.79
C THR A 105 -8.24 -0.05 -1.96
N GLN A 106 -7.41 0.79 -2.60
CA GLN A 106 -5.97 0.59 -2.71
C GLN A 106 -5.21 0.86 -1.40
N MET A 107 -5.90 0.98 -0.25
CA MET A 107 -5.25 0.90 1.06
C MET A 107 -4.63 -0.48 1.30
N GLN A 108 -5.06 -1.51 0.58
CA GLN A 108 -4.36 -2.79 0.55
C GLN A 108 -4.35 -3.32 -0.88
N GLU A 109 -3.17 -3.65 -1.39
CA GLU A 109 -3.00 -4.11 -2.77
C GLU A 109 -1.92 -5.18 -2.88
N SER A 110 -2.07 -6.10 -3.82
CA SER A 110 -1.03 -7.09 -4.13
C SER A 110 0.03 -6.46 -5.03
N PHE A 111 1.28 -6.47 -4.58
CA PHE A 111 2.42 -6.06 -5.39
C PHE A 111 3.04 -7.27 -6.08
N GLY A 112 3.08 -7.23 -7.40
CA GLY A 112 3.83 -8.20 -8.21
C GLY A 112 5.28 -7.76 -8.35
N MET A 113 6.21 -8.60 -7.88
CA MET A 113 7.64 -8.42 -8.08
C MET A 113 8.12 -9.32 -9.21
N ILE A 114 8.80 -8.73 -10.20
CA ILE A 114 9.50 -9.44 -11.26
C ILE A 114 10.90 -8.86 -11.44
N LEU A 115 11.89 -9.75 -11.44
CA LEU A 115 13.31 -9.47 -11.63
C LEU A 115 13.69 -9.89 -13.05
N LEU A 116 13.36 -9.00 -14.00
CA LEU A 116 13.61 -9.17 -15.43
C LEU A 116 14.68 -8.16 -15.87
N ALA A 117 15.74 -8.64 -16.49
CA ALA A 117 16.82 -7.80 -17.01
C ALA A 117 17.32 -8.30 -18.37
N ILE A 118 17.99 -7.42 -19.13
CA ILE A 118 18.68 -7.81 -20.36
C ILE A 118 20.10 -8.26 -19.98
N THR A 119 20.46 -9.48 -20.33
CA THR A 119 21.82 -10.01 -20.17
C THR A 119 22.19 -10.78 -21.43
N GLY A 120 23.41 -10.58 -21.93
CA GLY A 120 23.85 -11.18 -23.20
C GLY A 120 22.96 -10.81 -24.41
N GLY A 121 22.34 -9.62 -24.38
CA GLY A 121 21.45 -9.16 -25.45
C GLY A 121 20.04 -9.76 -25.45
N GLN A 122 19.65 -10.52 -24.42
CA GLN A 122 18.32 -11.13 -24.32
C GLN A 122 17.67 -10.87 -22.95
N PRO A 123 16.34 -10.72 -22.88
CA PRO A 123 15.62 -10.58 -21.62
C PRO A 123 15.61 -11.91 -20.86
N ARG A 124 16.01 -11.90 -19.59
CA ARG A 124 15.99 -13.07 -18.70
C ARG A 124 15.38 -12.70 -17.35
N GLU A 125 14.44 -13.53 -16.91
CA GLU A 125 13.96 -13.54 -15.53
C GLU A 125 14.97 -14.30 -14.67
N MET A 126 15.36 -13.73 -13.53
CA MET A 126 16.41 -14.29 -12.70
C MET A 126 16.23 -13.94 -11.23
N GLY A 127 16.67 -14.82 -10.35
CA GLY A 127 16.66 -14.56 -8.91
C GLY A 127 17.63 -13.45 -8.51
N LEU A 128 17.46 -12.91 -7.31
CA LEU A 128 18.28 -11.84 -6.74
C LEU A 128 19.77 -12.21 -6.72
N LEU A 129 20.10 -13.47 -6.42
CA LEU A 129 21.49 -13.93 -6.37
C LEU A 129 22.19 -13.84 -7.73
N GLU A 130 21.50 -14.23 -8.81
CA GLU A 130 22.05 -14.16 -10.17
C GLU A 130 22.22 -12.70 -10.60
N LEU A 131 21.23 -11.84 -10.32
CA LEU A 131 21.33 -10.40 -10.55
C LEU A 131 22.55 -9.76 -9.86
N LEU A 132 22.78 -10.08 -8.58
CA LEU A 132 23.90 -9.55 -7.82
C LEU A 132 25.25 -10.04 -8.36
N ARG A 133 25.32 -11.29 -8.84
CA ARG A 133 26.52 -11.81 -9.50
C ARG A 133 26.83 -11.06 -10.78
N LEU A 134 25.84 -10.87 -11.66
CA LEU A 134 26.00 -10.10 -12.90
C LEU A 134 26.45 -8.66 -12.60
N PHE A 135 25.89 -8.03 -11.56
CA PHE A 135 26.31 -6.70 -11.12
C PHE A 135 27.78 -6.68 -10.68
N LEU A 136 28.22 -7.67 -9.89
CA LEU A 136 29.61 -7.75 -9.43
C LEU A 136 30.59 -8.08 -10.57
N GLU A 137 30.20 -8.93 -11.52
CA GLU A 137 30.99 -9.24 -12.71
C GLU A 137 31.23 -7.97 -13.54
N HIS A 138 30.16 -7.22 -13.81
CA HIS A 138 30.27 -5.93 -14.50
C HIS A 138 31.22 -4.95 -13.77
N ARG A 139 31.16 -4.90 -12.44
CA ARG A 139 32.02 -4.04 -11.60
C ARG A 139 33.48 -4.49 -11.52
N ARG A 140 33.83 -5.69 -12.02
CA ARG A 140 35.22 -6.17 -12.11
C ARG A 140 35.84 -5.88 -13.47
N GLU A 141 35.02 -5.85 -14.52
CA GLU A 141 35.46 -5.55 -15.89
C GLU A 141 35.68 -4.04 -16.12
N VAL A 142 34.93 -3.20 -15.38
CA VAL A 142 35.03 -1.73 -15.37
C VAL A 142 35.89 -1.26 -14.20
#